data_AF-H9FG33-F1
#
_entry.id   AF-H9FG33-F1
#
_cell.length_a   1.000
_cell.length_b   1.000
_cell.length_c   1.000
_cell.angle_alpha   90.00
_cell.angle_beta   90.00
_cell.angle_gamma   90.00
#
_symmetry.space_group_name_H-M   'P 1'
#
loop_
_entity.id
_entity.type
_entity.pdbx_description
1 polymer ?
#
loop_
_entity_poly.entity_id
_entity_poly.type
_entity_poly.pdbx_seq_one_letter_code
_entity_poly.pdbx_strand_id
1 'polypeptide(L)'
;RFQLGDPTLNALEIWGAEYQESNALLLRSPDRNFLTRVSARERCSACFVGTITGDRRIVLVDDRECPVRRNGQGDAPPTPPPTPVDLELEWVLGKMPRKEFFLQRKPPVLQPLALPPGLSVRQALERVLRLPAVASKRYLTNKVDRSVGGLVAQQQCVGPLQTPLADVAVVALSHEELVGAATALGEQPVKSLLDPKVAARLAVAEALTNLVFALVTDLRDVKCSGNWMWAAKLPGEGAALADACEAMVAVMAALGVAVDGGKDSLSMAARVGTETVRAPGSLVISAYAVCPDITATVTPDLKHPEGRGHLLYVPLSPGQHRLGGTALAQCFSQLGEHPPDLDVPENLVRAFSITQGLLKDRLLCSGHDVSDGGLVTCLLEMAFAGNCGLQVDVPVAGVDVLSVLFAEEPGLVLE
;
A
#
# COMPACT_ATOMS: atom_id res chain seq x y z
N ARG A 1 -6.07 -4.44 37.93
CA ARG A 1 -6.88 -3.20 37.85
C ARG A 1 -6.26 -2.29 36.82
N PHE A 2 -7.10 -1.74 35.95
CA PHE A 2 -6.72 -0.69 35.03
C PHE A 2 -6.46 0.61 35.81
N GLN A 3 -5.55 1.42 35.30
CA GLN A 3 -5.42 2.82 35.69
C GLN A 3 -6.42 3.61 34.85
N LEU A 4 -7.28 4.38 35.51
CA LEU A 4 -8.34 5.14 34.83
C LEU A 4 -7.92 6.61 34.72
N GLY A 5 -8.13 7.18 33.53
CA GLY A 5 -8.04 8.63 33.32
C GLY A 5 -9.30 9.37 33.77
N ASP A 6 -10.46 8.70 33.68
CA ASP A 6 -11.75 9.19 34.15
C ASP A 6 -12.36 8.16 35.12
N PRO A 7 -12.54 8.50 36.41
CA PRO A 7 -13.09 7.58 37.41
C PRO A 7 -14.59 7.32 37.25
N THR A 8 -15.29 8.08 36.41
CA THR A 8 -16.75 7.97 36.22
C THR A 8 -17.15 6.86 35.25
N LEU A 9 -16.18 6.32 34.50
CA LEU A 9 -16.42 5.29 33.48
C LEU A 9 -17.02 4.02 34.09
N ASN A 10 -18.06 3.50 33.46
CA ASN A 10 -18.67 2.24 33.83
C ASN A 10 -17.88 1.03 33.27
N ALA A 11 -18.25 -0.18 33.67
CA ALA A 11 -17.52 -1.39 33.26
C ALA A 11 -17.54 -1.62 31.74
N LEU A 12 -18.63 -1.25 31.06
CA LEU A 12 -18.76 -1.37 29.61
C LEU A 12 -17.80 -0.41 28.90
N GLU A 13 -17.70 0.83 29.36
CA GLU A 13 -16.80 1.83 28.77
C GLU A 13 -15.34 1.45 28.99
N ILE A 14 -14.97 0.98 30.19
CA ILE A 14 -13.60 0.55 30.50
C ILE A 14 -13.19 -0.67 29.65
N TRP A 15 -14.11 -1.63 29.45
CA TRP A 15 -13.79 -2.90 28.79
C TRP A 15 -13.99 -2.88 27.27
N GLY A 16 -14.98 -2.13 26.79
CA GLY A 16 -15.43 -2.17 25.40
C GLY A 16 -14.95 -1.01 24.52
N ALA A 17 -14.31 0.01 25.10
CA ALA A 17 -13.82 1.14 24.31
C ALA A 17 -12.49 0.83 23.60
N GLU A 18 -12.31 1.46 22.43
CA GLU A 18 -11.11 1.36 21.59
C GLU A 18 -10.06 2.41 22.00
N TYR A 19 -9.60 2.33 23.25
CA TYR A 19 -8.54 3.22 23.75
C TYR A 19 -7.26 3.05 22.94
N GLN A 20 -6.65 4.17 22.57
CA GLN A 20 -5.40 4.19 21.79
C GLN A 20 -4.18 3.91 22.69
N GLU A 21 -3.01 3.73 22.05
CA GLU A 21 -1.70 3.48 22.70
C GLU A 21 -1.68 2.34 23.74
N SER A 22 -2.60 1.39 23.62
CA SER A 22 -2.78 0.29 24.57
C SER A 22 -2.30 -1.03 23.97
N ASN A 23 -1.46 -1.76 24.71
CA ASN A 23 -0.96 -3.07 24.33
C ASN A 23 -1.25 -4.10 25.43
N ALA A 24 -1.58 -5.33 25.04
CA ALA A 24 -1.75 -6.46 25.94
C ALA A 24 -0.55 -7.40 25.85
N LEU A 25 -0.03 -7.83 27.01
CA LEU A 25 1.12 -8.72 27.12
C LEU A 25 0.78 -9.88 28.09
N LEU A 26 1.17 -11.10 27.72
CA LEU A 26 1.25 -12.21 28.66
C LEU A 26 2.63 -12.24 29.32
N LEU A 27 2.64 -12.25 30.65
CA LEU A 27 3.86 -12.22 31.45
C LEU A 27 3.88 -13.39 32.43
N ARG A 28 5.02 -14.08 32.54
CA ARG A 28 5.22 -15.07 33.60
C ARG A 28 5.29 -14.34 34.95
N SER A 29 4.67 -14.90 35.97
CA SER A 29 4.62 -14.29 37.32
C SER A 29 5.99 -13.83 37.87
N PRO A 30 7.10 -14.57 37.70
CA PRO A 30 8.43 -14.13 38.17
C PRO A 30 8.95 -12.85 37.51
N ASP A 31 8.51 -12.56 36.29
CA ASP A 31 9.02 -11.43 35.48
C ASP A 31 8.32 -10.09 35.81
N ARG A 32 7.30 -10.10 36.70
CA ARG A 32 6.55 -8.90 37.13
C ARG A 32 7.44 -7.77 37.62
N ASN A 33 8.42 -8.09 38.45
CA ASN A 33 9.32 -7.09 39.02
C ASN A 33 10.23 -6.46 37.95
N PHE A 34 10.64 -7.25 36.96
CA PHE A 34 11.40 -6.74 35.82
C PHE A 34 10.55 -5.75 35.02
N LEU A 35 9.34 -6.14 34.61
CA LEU A 35 8.46 -5.27 33.83
C LEU A 35 8.14 -3.98 34.59
N THR A 36 7.87 -4.06 35.90
CA THR A 36 7.58 -2.87 36.72
C THR A 36 8.75 -1.88 36.73
N ARG A 37 10.00 -2.37 36.81
CA ARG A 37 11.18 -1.50 36.74
C ARG A 37 11.36 -0.87 35.37
N VAL A 38 11.16 -1.64 34.29
CA VAL A 38 11.24 -1.12 32.91
C VAL A 38 10.17 -0.06 32.68
N SER A 39 8.91 -0.35 33.02
CA SER A 39 7.78 0.58 32.97
C SER A 39 8.05 1.88 33.72
N ALA A 40 8.59 1.80 34.95
CA ALA A 40 8.94 2.99 35.72
C ALA A 40 10.08 3.81 35.08
N ARG A 41 11.10 3.14 34.54
CA ARG A 41 12.22 3.78 33.82
C ARG A 41 11.73 4.53 32.58
N GLU A 42 10.94 3.87 31.74
CA GLU A 42 10.42 4.46 30.49
C GLU A 42 9.22 5.39 30.70
N ARG A 43 8.72 5.52 31.93
CA ARG A 43 7.47 6.24 32.26
C ARG A 43 6.26 5.72 31.46
N CYS A 44 6.26 4.43 31.15
CA CYS A 44 5.19 3.73 30.46
C CYS A 44 4.38 2.93 31.49
N SER A 45 3.11 3.29 31.71
CA SER A 45 2.30 2.61 32.72
C SER A 45 2.01 1.16 32.34
N ALA A 46 2.16 0.25 33.30
CA ALA A 46 1.80 -1.15 33.15
C ALA A 46 0.74 -1.53 34.19
N CYS A 47 -0.41 -1.97 33.72
CA CYS A 47 -1.51 -2.44 34.55
C CYS A 47 -1.56 -3.98 34.54
N PHE A 48 -1.39 -4.59 35.72
CA PHE A 48 -1.61 -6.03 35.87
C PHE A 48 -3.10 -6.28 36.15
N VAL A 49 -3.80 -6.74 35.12
CA VAL A 49 -5.27 -6.74 35.07
C VAL A 49 -5.93 -8.11 35.12
N GLY A 50 -5.17 -9.20 34.99
CA GLY A 50 -5.72 -10.54 35.08
C GLY A 50 -4.66 -11.63 35.20
N THR A 51 -5.11 -12.87 35.26
CA THR A 51 -4.31 -14.09 35.31
C THR A 51 -4.91 -15.14 34.40
N ILE A 52 -4.09 -15.99 33.79
CA ILE A 52 -4.56 -17.14 33.00
C ILE A 52 -4.82 -18.31 33.96
N THR A 53 -6.07 -18.75 34.04
CA THR A 53 -6.53 -19.82 34.94
C THR A 53 -6.54 -21.20 34.27
N GLY A 54 -6.65 -21.25 32.94
CA GLY A 54 -6.71 -22.51 32.17
C GLY A 54 -8.08 -23.20 32.19
N ASP A 55 -9.09 -22.58 32.81
CA ASP A 55 -10.47 -23.08 32.91
C ASP A 55 -11.32 -22.84 31.65
N ARG A 56 -10.73 -22.25 30.61
CA ARG A 56 -11.36 -21.89 29.32
C ARG A 56 -12.50 -20.86 29.44
N ARG A 57 -12.48 -20.00 30.46
CA ARG A 57 -13.44 -18.90 30.61
C ARG A 57 -12.77 -17.54 30.51
N ILE A 58 -13.55 -16.53 30.14
CA ILE A 58 -13.19 -15.11 30.30
C ILE A 58 -14.10 -14.49 31.34
N VAL A 59 -13.50 -14.04 32.44
CA VAL A 59 -14.21 -13.44 33.56
C VAL A 59 -13.66 -12.04 33.82
N LEU A 60 -14.51 -11.03 33.67
CA LEU A 60 -14.23 -9.65 34.09
C LEU A 60 -14.83 -9.46 35.48
N VAL A 61 -13.98 -9.23 36.47
CA VAL A 61 -14.41 -8.95 37.85
C VAL A 61 -14.43 -7.44 38.09
N ASP A 62 -15.58 -6.90 38.43
CA ASP A 62 -15.71 -5.50 38.85
C ASP A 62 -15.53 -5.38 40.36
N ASP A 63 -14.30 -5.05 40.78
CA ASP A 63 -13.89 -5.00 42.18
C ASP A 63 -13.86 -3.58 42.76
N ARG A 64 -14.59 -2.63 42.15
CA ARG A 64 -14.64 -1.22 42.55
C ARG A 64 -15.37 -1.02 43.87
N GLU A 65 -16.56 -1.61 44.00
CA GLU A 65 -17.38 -1.54 45.22
C GLU A 65 -17.04 -2.66 46.21
N CYS A 66 -16.57 -3.80 45.72
CA CYS A 66 -16.16 -4.97 46.52
C CYS A 66 -14.73 -5.42 46.14
N PRO A 67 -13.66 -4.85 46.73
CA PRO A 67 -12.29 -5.19 46.39
C PRO A 67 -11.92 -6.66 46.59
N VAL A 68 -11.46 -7.34 45.53
CA VAL A 68 -10.91 -8.70 45.61
C VAL A 68 -9.47 -8.63 46.12
N ARG A 69 -9.15 -9.37 47.19
CA ARG A 69 -7.81 -9.36 47.80
C ARG A 69 -6.79 -10.08 46.92
N ARG A 70 -5.65 -9.44 46.66
CA ARG A 70 -4.64 -9.88 45.68
C ARG A 70 -3.88 -11.19 45.97
N ASN A 71 -4.09 -11.87 47.11
CA ASN A 71 -3.28 -13.04 47.52
C ASN A 71 -4.04 -14.07 48.40
N GLY A 72 -5.38 -14.11 48.39
CA GLY A 72 -6.15 -15.15 49.11
C GLY A 72 -6.06 -15.13 50.65
N GLN A 73 -5.54 -14.07 51.28
CA GLN A 73 -5.46 -13.94 52.75
C GLN A 73 -6.53 -12.99 53.33
N GLY A 74 -7.39 -13.58 54.18
CA GLY A 74 -8.43 -12.94 55.00
C GLY A 74 -9.86 -13.26 54.57
N ASP A 75 -10.82 -13.00 55.47
CA ASP A 75 -12.23 -13.37 55.33
C ASP A 75 -12.86 -12.81 54.04
N ALA A 76 -13.61 -13.66 53.34
CA ALA A 76 -14.30 -13.31 52.11
C ALA A 76 -15.36 -12.22 52.37
N PRO A 77 -15.53 -11.23 51.46
CA PRO A 77 -16.64 -10.29 51.56
C PRO A 77 -17.98 -11.06 51.52
N PRO A 78 -19.02 -10.55 52.21
CA PRO A 78 -20.32 -11.25 52.33
C PRO A 78 -21.04 -11.46 50.99
N THR A 79 -20.68 -10.70 49.96
CA THR A 79 -21.18 -10.82 48.59
C THR A 79 -20.01 -10.80 47.59
N PRO A 80 -20.01 -11.69 46.59
CA PRO A 80 -18.98 -11.67 45.55
C PRO A 80 -19.10 -10.40 44.69
N PRO A 81 -17.98 -9.88 44.17
CA PRO A 81 -18.00 -8.74 43.24
C PRO A 81 -18.79 -9.09 41.97
N PRO A 82 -19.44 -8.10 41.32
CA PRO A 82 -20.10 -8.32 40.04
C PRO A 82 -19.12 -8.85 38.98
N THR A 83 -19.62 -9.71 38.10
CA THR A 83 -18.88 -10.23 36.94
C THR A 83 -19.60 -9.86 35.63
N PRO A 84 -19.44 -8.61 35.13
CA PRO A 84 -20.16 -8.14 33.94
C PRO A 84 -19.88 -8.96 32.67
N VAL A 85 -18.73 -9.64 32.62
CA VAL A 85 -18.40 -10.64 31.62
C VAL A 85 -18.05 -11.92 32.36
N ASP A 86 -18.79 -12.99 32.06
CA ASP A 86 -18.48 -14.35 32.51
C ASP A 86 -18.96 -15.32 31.43
N LEU A 87 -18.07 -15.63 30.50
CA LEU A 87 -18.38 -16.38 29.28
C LEU A 87 -17.37 -17.53 29.09
N GLU A 88 -17.86 -18.64 28.57
CA GLU A 88 -17.00 -19.69 28.01
C GLU A 88 -16.25 -19.11 26.80
N LEU A 89 -14.92 -19.35 26.72
CA LEU A 89 -14.11 -18.86 25.60
C LEU A 89 -14.61 -19.42 24.27
N GLU A 90 -15.18 -20.62 24.25
CA GLU A 90 -15.79 -21.19 23.05
C GLU A 90 -16.99 -20.38 22.54
N TRP A 91 -17.69 -19.62 23.38
CA TRP A 91 -18.78 -18.77 22.92
C TRP A 91 -18.28 -17.47 22.28
N VAL A 92 -17.11 -17.00 22.73
CA VAL A 92 -16.48 -15.76 22.24
C VAL A 92 -15.62 -16.02 20.99
N LEU A 93 -14.83 -17.10 21.02
CA LEU A 93 -13.91 -17.53 19.97
C LEU A 93 -14.53 -18.60 19.05
N GLY A 94 -15.79 -18.94 19.28
CA GLY A 94 -16.50 -20.04 18.64
C GLY A 94 -16.53 -19.94 17.13
N LYS A 95 -16.66 -21.11 16.50
CA LYS A 95 -16.72 -21.25 15.04
C LYS A 95 -18.02 -20.64 14.52
N MET A 96 -18.01 -19.35 14.15
CA MET A 96 -19.08 -18.79 13.34
C MET A 96 -19.24 -19.66 12.08
N PRO A 97 -20.47 -20.03 11.68
CA PRO A 97 -20.69 -20.82 10.48
C PRO A 97 -20.12 -20.08 9.27
N ARG A 98 -19.56 -20.83 8.31
CA ARG A 98 -19.07 -20.25 7.05
C ARG A 98 -20.25 -19.58 6.34
N LYS A 99 -20.06 -18.31 6.00
CA LYS A 99 -21.05 -17.53 5.26
C LYS A 99 -20.92 -17.80 3.77
N GLU A 100 -22.02 -18.15 3.13
CA GLU A 100 -22.12 -18.25 1.67
C GLU A 100 -22.64 -16.94 1.09
N PHE A 101 -22.07 -16.50 -0.03
CA PHE A 101 -22.46 -15.29 -0.74
C PHE A 101 -22.93 -15.64 -2.15
N PHE A 102 -24.16 -15.27 -2.50
CA PHE A 102 -24.72 -15.43 -3.84
C PHE A 102 -24.57 -14.11 -4.59
N LEU A 103 -23.48 -13.99 -5.34
CA LEU A 103 -23.06 -12.75 -5.99
C LEU A 103 -23.49 -12.73 -7.46
N GLN A 104 -23.86 -11.55 -7.97
CA GLN A 104 -24.22 -11.34 -9.37
C GLN A 104 -23.22 -10.38 -10.00
N ARG A 105 -22.67 -10.76 -11.16
CA ARG A 105 -21.80 -9.89 -11.96
C ARG A 105 -22.66 -8.83 -12.67
N LYS A 106 -22.15 -7.60 -12.73
CA LYS A 106 -22.76 -6.49 -13.46
C LYS A 106 -21.69 -5.80 -14.30
N PRO A 107 -21.64 -6.06 -15.62
CA PRO A 107 -20.65 -5.41 -16.48
C PRO A 107 -20.90 -3.89 -16.53
N PRO A 108 -19.84 -3.07 -16.56
CA PRO A 108 -19.99 -1.64 -16.71
C PRO A 108 -20.47 -1.28 -18.13
N VAL A 109 -21.12 -0.13 -18.26
CA VAL A 109 -21.43 0.46 -19.57
C VAL A 109 -20.27 1.39 -19.93
N LEU A 110 -19.53 1.01 -20.97
CA LEU A 110 -18.32 1.71 -21.39
C LEU A 110 -18.59 2.56 -22.63
N GLN A 111 -17.77 3.61 -22.83
CA GLN A 111 -17.86 4.49 -23.98
C GLN A 111 -16.46 4.79 -24.52
N PRO A 112 -16.26 4.78 -25.85
CA PRO A 112 -14.98 5.11 -26.45
C PRO A 112 -14.46 6.46 -25.97
N LEU A 113 -13.16 6.56 -25.76
CA LEU A 113 -12.54 7.82 -25.40
C LEU A 113 -12.63 8.79 -26.60
N ALA A 114 -13.27 9.93 -26.38
CA ALA A 114 -13.42 10.98 -27.38
C ALA A 114 -12.68 12.24 -26.92
N LEU A 115 -11.41 12.36 -27.33
CA LEU A 115 -10.60 13.55 -27.06
C LEU A 115 -10.96 14.69 -28.03
N PRO A 116 -10.83 15.97 -27.62
CA PRO A 116 -11.07 17.10 -28.50
C PRO A 116 -10.20 17.02 -29.78
N PRO A 117 -10.78 17.24 -30.97
CA PRO A 117 -10.01 17.29 -32.20
C PRO A 117 -8.91 18.36 -32.13
N GLY A 118 -7.69 18.00 -32.52
CA GLY A 118 -6.54 18.91 -32.48
C GLY A 118 -5.98 19.17 -31.07
N LEU A 119 -6.36 18.37 -30.07
CA LEU A 119 -5.73 18.41 -28.74
C LEU A 119 -4.21 18.21 -28.88
N SER A 120 -3.46 19.22 -28.48
CA SER A 120 -1.99 19.14 -28.46
C SER A 120 -1.46 18.45 -27.21
N VAL A 121 -0.25 17.88 -27.30
CA VAL A 121 0.47 17.30 -26.16
C VAL A 121 0.61 18.30 -25.01
N ARG A 122 0.92 19.57 -25.32
CA ARG A 122 1.03 20.64 -24.30
C ARG A 122 -0.28 20.84 -23.53
N GLN A 123 -1.42 20.91 -24.23
CA GLN A 123 -2.73 21.08 -23.60
C GLN A 123 -3.13 19.86 -22.76
N ALA A 124 -2.77 18.66 -23.19
CA ALA A 124 -2.96 17.44 -22.41
C ALA A 124 -2.11 17.47 -21.13
N LEU A 125 -0.81 17.79 -21.23
CA LEU A 125 0.10 17.93 -20.10
C LEU A 125 -0.36 18.99 -19.08
N GLU A 126 -0.86 20.14 -19.55
CA GLU A 126 -1.39 21.20 -18.67
C GLU A 126 -2.52 20.70 -17.76
N ARG A 127 -3.29 19.70 -18.20
CA ARG A 127 -4.34 19.07 -17.40
C ARG A 127 -3.78 17.95 -16.54
N VAL A 128 -3.03 17.03 -17.13
CA VAL A 128 -2.50 15.83 -16.46
C VAL A 128 -1.58 16.22 -15.30
N LEU A 129 -0.64 17.16 -15.48
CA LEU A 129 0.26 17.60 -14.42
C LEU A 129 -0.44 18.38 -13.28
N ARG A 130 -1.72 18.75 -13.45
CA ARG A 130 -2.56 19.37 -12.40
C ARG A 130 -3.48 18.38 -11.72
N LEU A 131 -3.60 17.15 -12.23
CA LEU A 131 -4.35 16.09 -11.59
C LEU A 131 -3.62 15.69 -10.31
N PRO A 132 -4.24 15.72 -9.11
CA PRO A 132 -3.53 15.43 -7.86
C PRO A 132 -2.84 14.06 -7.79
N ALA A 133 -3.35 13.06 -8.52
CA ALA A 133 -2.73 11.75 -8.65
C ALA A 133 -1.33 11.84 -9.32
N VAL A 134 -1.14 12.75 -10.28
CA VAL A 134 0.13 12.97 -10.99
C VAL A 134 0.94 14.12 -10.38
N ALA A 135 0.29 15.21 -9.99
CA ALA A 135 0.94 16.42 -9.49
C ALA A 135 1.88 16.16 -8.29
N SER A 136 2.86 17.05 -8.10
CA SER A 136 3.85 16.93 -7.03
C SER A 136 3.25 16.71 -5.63
N LYS A 137 3.75 15.70 -4.92
CA LYS A 137 3.31 15.33 -3.56
C LYS A 137 4.03 16.09 -2.44
N ARG A 138 4.69 17.22 -2.72
CA ARG A 138 5.45 18.00 -1.72
C ARG A 138 4.64 18.37 -0.48
N TYR A 139 3.32 18.59 -0.64
CA TYR A 139 2.43 18.91 0.46
C TYR A 139 2.21 17.75 1.46
N LEU A 140 2.48 16.51 1.04
CA LEU A 140 2.49 15.34 1.92
C LEU A 140 3.87 15.13 2.54
N THR A 141 4.92 15.18 1.72
CA THR A 141 6.28 14.87 2.19
C THR A 141 6.80 15.91 3.17
N ASN A 142 6.49 17.20 3.00
CA ASN A 142 6.98 18.26 3.89
C ASN A 142 6.39 18.25 5.31
N LYS A 143 5.37 17.42 5.58
CA LYS A 143 4.69 17.37 6.89
C LYS A 143 5.18 16.26 7.80
N VAL A 144 5.94 15.30 7.26
CA VAL A 144 6.36 14.09 7.97
C VAL A 144 7.87 14.10 8.15
N ASP A 145 8.32 13.56 9.30
CA ASP A 145 9.73 13.26 9.51
C ASP A 145 10.18 12.17 8.52
N ARG A 146 11.40 12.31 7.99
CA ARG A 146 11.98 11.41 6.98
C ARG A 146 13.45 11.09 7.27
N SER A 147 13.90 11.27 8.50
CA SER A 147 15.31 11.08 8.88
C SER A 147 15.52 10.58 10.31
N VAL A 148 14.49 10.58 11.16
CA VAL A 148 14.56 10.06 12.52
C VAL A 148 15.11 8.63 12.56
N GLY A 149 15.97 8.36 13.53
CA GLY A 149 16.66 7.08 13.68
C GLY A 149 17.96 6.95 12.86
N GLY A 150 18.19 7.81 11.86
CA GLY A 150 19.43 7.80 11.07
C GLY A 150 19.60 6.56 10.17
N LEU A 151 18.51 5.82 9.92
CA LEU A 151 18.49 4.59 9.11
C LEU A 151 17.70 4.74 7.81
N VAL A 152 17.22 5.95 7.47
CA VAL A 152 16.51 6.20 6.21
C VAL A 152 17.56 6.34 5.10
N ALA A 153 17.68 5.33 4.24
CA ALA A 153 18.64 5.29 3.15
C ALA A 153 18.09 5.94 1.87
N GLN A 154 16.82 5.66 1.55
CA GLN A 154 16.09 6.29 0.45
C GLN A 154 14.73 6.77 0.94
N GLN A 155 14.50 8.07 0.84
CA GLN A 155 13.21 8.72 1.13
C GLN A 155 12.48 9.06 -0.17
N GLN A 156 11.28 9.63 -0.06
CA GLN A 156 10.46 10.06 -1.19
C GLN A 156 11.15 11.13 -2.07
N CYS A 157 11.99 11.98 -1.46
CA CYS A 157 12.66 13.07 -2.16
C CYS A 157 13.99 12.64 -2.79
N VAL A 158 14.21 13.01 -4.05
CA VAL A 158 15.39 12.69 -4.85
C VAL A 158 16.02 13.92 -5.51
N GLY A 159 17.24 13.75 -6.01
CA GLY A 159 17.97 14.75 -6.77
C GLY A 159 18.33 16.03 -6.00
N PRO A 160 19.06 16.95 -6.65
CA PRO A 160 19.52 18.20 -6.03
C PRO A 160 18.38 19.13 -5.59
N LEU A 161 17.17 18.96 -6.14
CA LEU A 161 16.01 19.78 -5.85
C LEU A 161 15.04 19.14 -4.84
N GLN A 162 15.37 17.98 -4.26
CA GLN A 162 14.52 17.26 -3.31
C GLN A 162 13.08 17.09 -3.84
N THR A 163 12.94 16.65 -5.09
CA THR A 163 11.63 16.40 -5.71
C THR A 163 11.05 15.09 -5.18
N PRO A 164 9.77 15.03 -4.75
CA PRO A 164 9.19 13.84 -4.14
C PRO A 164 8.79 12.82 -5.22
N LEU A 165 9.79 12.22 -5.85
CA LEU A 165 9.66 11.37 -7.04
C LEU A 165 10.32 9.98 -6.86
N ALA A 166 10.81 9.61 -5.67
CA ALA A 166 11.34 8.26 -5.50
C ALA A 166 10.22 7.21 -5.61
N ASP A 167 10.48 6.16 -6.39
CA ASP A 167 9.60 5.00 -6.55
C ASP A 167 9.60 4.07 -5.33
N VAL A 168 10.74 3.98 -4.66
CA VAL A 168 10.99 3.02 -3.58
C VAL A 168 11.52 3.71 -2.34
N ALA A 169 11.06 3.26 -1.17
CA ALA A 169 11.64 3.63 0.12
C ALA A 169 12.60 2.53 0.59
N VAL A 170 13.76 2.92 1.11
CA VAL A 170 14.78 1.98 1.62
C VAL A 170 15.22 2.41 3.00
N VAL A 171 15.23 1.47 3.93
CA VAL A 171 15.73 1.65 5.30
C VAL A 171 16.87 0.69 5.57
N ALA A 172 17.93 1.16 6.22
CA ALA A 172 18.98 0.32 6.75
C ALA A 172 18.48 -0.42 8.00
N LEU A 173 18.96 -1.65 8.22
CA LEU A 173 18.64 -2.42 9.44
C LEU A 173 19.67 -2.21 10.55
N SER A 174 20.79 -1.57 10.23
CA SER A 174 21.91 -1.31 11.14
C SER A 174 22.59 0.01 10.77
N HIS A 175 23.21 0.67 11.75
CA HIS A 175 24.06 1.85 11.53
C HIS A 175 25.45 1.48 10.99
N GLU A 176 25.82 0.20 11.01
CA GLU A 176 27.16 -0.28 10.67
C GLU A 176 27.21 -1.14 9.40
N GLU A 177 26.05 -1.61 8.92
CA GLU A 177 25.94 -2.49 7.76
C GLU A 177 25.12 -1.85 6.64
N LEU A 178 25.32 -2.34 5.41
CA LEU A 178 24.59 -1.87 4.22
C LEU A 178 23.32 -2.68 3.94
N VAL A 179 22.98 -3.64 4.80
CA VAL A 179 21.74 -4.40 4.67
C VAL A 179 20.54 -3.58 5.13
N GLY A 180 19.44 -3.71 4.41
CA GLY A 180 18.24 -2.93 4.59
C GLY A 180 16.96 -3.69 4.26
N ALA A 181 15.87 -2.94 4.20
CA ALA A 181 14.61 -3.37 3.63
C ALA A 181 14.12 -2.31 2.65
N ALA A 182 13.56 -2.76 1.53
CA ALA A 182 12.95 -1.92 0.52
C ALA A 182 11.44 -2.11 0.54
N THR A 183 10.68 -1.04 0.30
CA THR A 183 9.22 -1.10 0.17
C THR A 183 8.70 -0.14 -0.88
N ALA A 184 7.68 -0.58 -1.61
CA ALA A 184 7.03 0.16 -2.67
C ALA A 184 5.52 -0.11 -2.67
N LEU A 185 4.77 0.76 -3.36
CA LEU A 185 3.32 0.70 -3.46
C LEU A 185 2.86 0.56 -4.90
N GLY A 186 1.69 -0.04 -5.10
CA GLY A 186 0.98 -0.04 -6.37
C GLY A 186 -0.53 -0.09 -6.17
N GLU A 187 -1.28 0.66 -6.99
CA GLU A 187 -2.73 0.85 -6.86
C GLU A 187 -3.33 1.42 -8.15
N GLN A 188 -4.47 0.87 -8.61
CA GLN A 188 -5.08 1.28 -9.89
C GLN A 188 -6.62 1.41 -9.83
N PRO A 189 -7.15 2.26 -8.93
CA PRO A 189 -8.57 2.32 -8.59
C PRO A 189 -9.44 2.81 -9.75
N VAL A 190 -8.95 3.75 -10.57
CA VAL A 190 -9.71 4.27 -11.72
C VAL A 190 -9.93 3.17 -12.76
N LYS A 191 -8.92 2.33 -13.00
CA LYS A 191 -9.02 1.19 -13.94
C LYS A 191 -9.99 0.13 -13.42
N SER A 192 -10.23 0.05 -12.10
CA SER A 192 -11.23 -0.87 -11.54
C SER A 192 -12.67 -0.50 -11.93
N LEU A 193 -12.93 0.74 -12.37
CA LEU A 193 -14.23 1.11 -12.91
C LEU A 193 -14.46 0.52 -14.31
N LEU A 194 -13.39 0.14 -15.02
CA LEU A 194 -13.42 -0.53 -16.32
C LEU A 194 -13.40 -2.05 -16.15
N ASP A 195 -12.36 -2.56 -15.46
CA ASP A 195 -12.23 -3.98 -15.16
C ASP A 195 -11.50 -4.16 -13.81
N PRO A 196 -12.17 -4.71 -12.78
CA PRO A 196 -11.57 -4.94 -11.47
C PRO A 196 -10.40 -5.94 -11.52
N LYS A 197 -10.39 -6.86 -12.50
CA LYS A 197 -9.30 -7.84 -12.69
C LYS A 197 -8.03 -7.17 -13.19
N VAL A 198 -8.18 -6.23 -14.13
CA VAL A 198 -7.07 -5.44 -14.67
C VAL A 198 -6.45 -4.58 -13.58
N ALA A 199 -7.29 -3.86 -12.84
CA ALA A 199 -6.82 -3.04 -11.71
C ALA A 199 -6.04 -3.85 -10.68
N ALA A 200 -6.50 -5.06 -10.36
CA ALA A 200 -5.80 -5.95 -9.45
C ALA A 200 -4.44 -6.40 -9.98
N ARG A 201 -4.34 -6.72 -11.29
CA ARG A 201 -3.06 -7.07 -11.92
C ARG A 201 -2.09 -5.91 -11.92
N LEU A 202 -2.55 -4.73 -12.33
CA LEU A 202 -1.72 -3.55 -12.41
C LEU A 202 -1.27 -3.07 -11.01
N ALA A 203 -2.09 -3.17 -9.97
CA ALA A 203 -1.66 -2.84 -8.62
C ALA A 203 -0.47 -3.70 -8.15
N VAL A 204 -0.44 -4.99 -8.53
CA VAL A 204 0.72 -5.86 -8.28
C VAL A 204 1.89 -5.46 -9.17
N ALA A 205 1.64 -5.19 -10.45
CA ALA A 205 2.68 -4.81 -11.41
C ALA A 205 3.40 -3.53 -10.98
N GLU A 206 2.65 -2.49 -10.65
CA GLU A 206 3.14 -1.17 -10.23
C GLU A 206 3.96 -1.25 -8.94
N ALA A 207 3.50 -2.04 -7.96
CA ALA A 207 4.27 -2.24 -6.74
C ALA A 207 5.66 -2.85 -7.01
N LEU A 208 5.76 -3.72 -8.03
CA LEU A 208 7.02 -4.34 -8.42
C LEU A 208 7.86 -3.48 -9.37
N THR A 209 7.24 -2.71 -10.28
CA THR A 209 7.97 -1.74 -11.12
C THR A 209 8.53 -0.59 -10.29
N ASN A 210 7.88 -0.22 -9.19
CA ASN A 210 8.45 0.69 -8.21
C ASN A 210 9.58 0.04 -7.39
N LEU A 211 9.36 -1.18 -6.87
CA LEU A 211 10.34 -1.88 -6.03
C LEU A 211 11.67 -2.17 -6.76
N VAL A 212 11.62 -2.38 -8.07
CA VAL A 212 12.74 -2.86 -8.89
C VAL A 212 14.00 -1.98 -8.81
N PHE A 213 13.86 -0.71 -8.43
CA PHE A 213 14.96 0.24 -8.33
C PHE A 213 15.77 0.13 -7.04
N ALA A 214 15.37 -0.74 -6.10
CA ALA A 214 16.23 -1.18 -5.01
C ALA A 214 16.74 -2.60 -5.30
N LEU A 215 18.01 -2.86 -5.00
CA LEU A 215 18.53 -4.23 -5.04
C LEU A 215 17.84 -5.05 -3.94
N VAL A 216 17.23 -6.16 -4.30
CA VAL A 216 16.58 -7.10 -3.38
C VAL A 216 17.23 -8.48 -3.48
N THR A 217 16.97 -9.35 -2.51
CA THR A 217 17.59 -10.68 -2.48
C THR A 217 17.17 -11.58 -3.65
N ASP A 218 15.88 -11.61 -3.97
CA ASP A 218 15.28 -12.32 -5.12
C ASP A 218 13.83 -11.81 -5.29
N LEU A 219 13.26 -11.89 -6.50
CA LEU A 219 11.84 -11.57 -6.70
C LEU A 219 10.92 -12.45 -5.84
N ARG A 220 11.28 -13.73 -5.62
CA ARG A 220 10.51 -14.69 -4.81
C ARG A 220 10.53 -14.38 -3.32
N ASP A 221 11.50 -13.59 -2.88
CA ASP A 221 11.60 -13.13 -1.49
C ASP A 221 10.67 -11.94 -1.23
N VAL A 222 10.16 -11.28 -2.28
CA VAL A 222 9.17 -10.21 -2.14
C VAL A 222 7.90 -10.76 -1.49
N LYS A 223 7.41 -10.02 -0.50
CA LYS A 223 6.14 -10.25 0.19
C LYS A 223 5.30 -8.99 0.10
N CYS A 224 3.99 -9.17 0.22
CA CYS A 224 3.04 -8.09 0.02
C CYS A 224 2.02 -8.02 1.16
N SER A 225 1.65 -6.80 1.54
CA SER A 225 0.38 -6.54 2.21
C SER A 225 -0.68 -6.18 1.17
N GLY A 226 -1.79 -6.91 1.15
CA GLY A 226 -2.95 -6.61 0.29
C GLY A 226 -4.05 -5.89 1.06
N ASN A 227 -4.34 -4.64 0.70
CA ASN A 227 -5.39 -3.84 1.35
C ASN A 227 -6.57 -3.59 0.40
N TRP A 228 -7.76 -4.03 0.80
CA TRP A 228 -8.96 -4.07 -0.04
C TRP A 228 -9.99 -3.04 0.42
N MET A 229 -10.24 -2.02 -0.40
CA MET A 229 -11.28 -1.02 -0.17
C MET A 229 -12.39 -1.24 -1.20
N TRP A 230 -13.57 -1.65 -0.75
CA TRP A 230 -14.66 -2.00 -1.65
C TRP A 230 -16.03 -1.63 -1.10
N ALA A 231 -16.99 -1.31 -1.97
CA ALA A 231 -18.39 -1.18 -1.59
C ALA A 231 -19.15 -2.51 -1.77
N ALA A 232 -18.63 -3.61 -1.19
CA ALA A 232 -18.98 -4.99 -1.56
C ALA A 232 -20.46 -5.36 -1.43
N LYS A 233 -21.24 -4.61 -0.63
CA LYS A 233 -22.68 -4.83 -0.45
C LYS A 233 -23.54 -4.19 -1.54
N LEU A 234 -22.98 -3.33 -2.40
CA LEU A 234 -23.71 -2.74 -3.52
C LEU A 234 -23.84 -3.73 -4.69
N PRO A 235 -24.86 -3.60 -5.56
CA PRO A 235 -25.07 -4.51 -6.67
C PRO A 235 -23.85 -4.60 -7.60
N GLY A 236 -23.38 -5.82 -7.88
CA GLY A 236 -22.21 -6.08 -8.73
C GLY A 236 -20.87 -6.10 -7.99
N GLU A 237 -20.75 -5.35 -6.90
CA GLU A 237 -19.46 -5.06 -6.28
C GLU A 237 -18.83 -6.25 -5.56
N GLY A 238 -19.62 -7.08 -4.87
CA GLY A 238 -19.08 -8.29 -4.26
C GLY A 238 -18.52 -9.27 -5.30
N ALA A 239 -19.15 -9.37 -6.48
CA ALA A 239 -18.64 -10.21 -7.57
C ALA A 239 -17.37 -9.61 -8.18
N ALA A 240 -17.33 -8.28 -8.34
CA ALA A 240 -16.15 -7.57 -8.83
C ALA A 240 -14.93 -7.74 -7.90
N LEU A 241 -15.15 -7.69 -6.57
CA LEU A 241 -14.12 -7.99 -5.57
C LEU A 241 -13.59 -9.43 -5.69
N ALA A 242 -14.48 -10.41 -5.89
CA ALA A 242 -14.09 -11.80 -6.09
C ALA A 242 -13.25 -11.97 -7.37
N ASP A 243 -13.69 -11.38 -8.48
CA ASP A 243 -12.97 -11.41 -9.76
C ASP A 243 -11.58 -10.73 -9.63
N ALA A 244 -11.48 -9.60 -8.93
CA ALA A 244 -10.21 -8.95 -8.62
C ALA A 244 -9.27 -9.84 -7.79
N CYS A 245 -9.80 -10.53 -6.77
CA CYS A 245 -9.04 -11.45 -5.94
C CYS A 245 -8.50 -12.64 -6.77
N GLU A 246 -9.34 -13.26 -7.61
CA GLU A 246 -8.91 -14.33 -8.51
C GLU A 246 -7.80 -13.87 -9.47
N ALA A 247 -7.95 -12.67 -10.06
CA ALA A 247 -6.94 -12.10 -10.94
C ALA A 247 -5.62 -11.78 -10.22
N MET A 248 -5.69 -11.24 -8.99
CA MET A 248 -4.51 -10.99 -8.15
C MET A 248 -3.77 -12.29 -7.84
N VAL A 249 -4.49 -13.34 -7.43
CA VAL A 249 -3.89 -14.65 -7.13
C VAL A 249 -3.21 -15.23 -8.37
N ALA A 250 -3.85 -15.15 -9.54
CA ALA A 250 -3.28 -15.66 -10.78
C ALA A 250 -2.00 -14.93 -11.19
N VAL A 251 -1.98 -13.59 -11.16
CA VAL A 251 -0.77 -12.83 -11.54
C VAL A 251 0.35 -13.02 -10.51
N MET A 252 0.04 -13.05 -9.21
CA MET A 252 1.04 -13.28 -8.17
C MET A 252 1.69 -14.66 -8.31
N ALA A 253 0.90 -15.69 -8.65
CA ALA A 253 1.42 -17.02 -8.96
C ALA A 253 2.36 -17.02 -10.17
N ALA A 254 2.03 -16.28 -11.24
CA ALA A 254 2.89 -16.15 -12.41
C ALA A 254 4.20 -15.40 -12.11
N LEU A 255 4.13 -14.38 -11.25
CA LEU A 255 5.28 -13.55 -10.86
C LEU A 255 6.15 -14.20 -9.76
N GLY A 256 5.62 -15.16 -9.01
CA GLY A 256 6.31 -15.81 -7.90
C GLY A 256 6.33 -15.00 -6.59
N VAL A 257 5.39 -14.05 -6.43
CA VAL A 257 5.22 -13.22 -5.23
C VAL A 257 3.95 -13.61 -4.48
N ALA A 258 3.80 -13.20 -3.22
CA ALA A 258 2.62 -13.55 -2.43
C ALA A 258 2.23 -12.48 -1.41
N VAL A 259 0.93 -12.41 -1.12
CA VAL A 259 0.40 -11.69 0.04
C VAL A 259 0.60 -12.54 1.30
N ASP A 260 1.19 -11.97 2.34
CA ASP A 260 1.35 -12.60 3.66
C ASP A 260 0.69 -11.80 4.80
N GLY A 261 0.13 -10.63 4.49
CA GLY A 261 -0.66 -9.80 5.40
C GLY A 261 -1.65 -8.92 4.65
N GLY A 262 -2.55 -8.26 5.37
CA GLY A 262 -3.52 -7.38 4.71
C GLY A 262 -4.72 -7.03 5.57
N LYS A 263 -5.61 -6.24 4.99
CA LYS A 263 -6.86 -5.80 5.62
C LYS A 263 -7.92 -5.54 4.56
N ASP A 264 -9.18 -5.59 4.97
CA ASP A 264 -10.32 -5.20 4.16
C ASP A 264 -11.16 -4.09 4.82
N SER A 265 -11.79 -3.28 3.96
CA SER A 265 -12.81 -2.29 4.28
C SER A 265 -13.92 -2.38 3.23
N LEU A 266 -15.02 -3.06 3.58
CA LEU A 266 -16.05 -3.51 2.63
C LEU A 266 -17.30 -2.62 2.56
N SER A 267 -17.23 -1.41 3.11
CA SER A 267 -18.33 -0.43 3.16
C SER A 267 -17.94 0.92 2.58
N MET A 268 -17.16 0.95 1.50
CA MET A 268 -16.65 2.18 0.87
C MET A 268 -17.71 2.92 0.03
N ALA A 269 -18.85 3.23 0.65
CA ALA A 269 -19.94 3.99 0.08
C ALA A 269 -20.59 4.89 1.13
N ALA A 270 -21.03 6.07 0.71
CA ALA A 270 -21.71 7.04 1.55
C ALA A 270 -23.00 7.51 0.86
N ARG A 271 -24.03 7.78 1.66
CA ARG A 271 -25.26 8.42 1.18
C ARG A 271 -25.14 9.93 1.37
N VAL A 272 -25.24 10.68 0.27
CA VAL A 272 -25.21 12.14 0.24
C VAL A 272 -26.57 12.61 -0.28
N GLY A 273 -27.42 13.11 0.63
CA GLY A 273 -28.82 13.40 0.32
C GLY A 273 -29.57 12.14 -0.16
N THR A 274 -30.06 12.17 -1.40
CA THR A 274 -30.75 11.04 -2.04
C THR A 274 -29.81 10.13 -2.84
N GLU A 275 -28.56 10.54 -3.06
CA GLU A 275 -27.61 9.83 -3.89
C GLU A 275 -26.68 8.93 -3.07
N THR A 276 -26.26 7.82 -3.66
CA THR A 276 -25.21 6.96 -3.09
C THR A 276 -23.94 7.19 -3.88
N VAL A 277 -22.94 7.76 -3.22
CA VAL A 277 -21.58 7.92 -3.76
C VAL A 277 -20.75 6.75 -3.28
N ARG A 278 -20.05 6.07 -4.20
CA ARG A 278 -19.18 4.94 -3.89
C ARG A 278 -17.77 5.21 -4.39
N ALA A 279 -16.78 4.71 -3.67
CA ALA A 279 -15.42 4.66 -4.18
C ALA A 279 -15.31 3.56 -5.27
N PRO A 280 -14.38 3.69 -6.22
CA PRO A 280 -13.96 2.55 -7.03
C PRO A 280 -13.49 1.39 -6.14
N GLY A 281 -13.68 0.17 -6.61
CA GLY A 281 -12.99 -0.98 -6.01
C GLY A 281 -11.49 -0.74 -6.07
N SER A 282 -10.81 -0.84 -4.93
CA SER A 282 -9.41 -0.45 -4.82
C SER A 282 -8.63 -1.52 -4.08
N LEU A 283 -7.61 -2.05 -4.74
CA LEU A 283 -6.58 -2.89 -4.15
C LEU A 283 -5.30 -2.05 -4.07
N VAL A 284 -4.77 -1.91 -2.86
CA VAL A 284 -3.45 -1.31 -2.63
C VAL A 284 -2.49 -2.42 -2.22
N ILE A 285 -1.45 -2.61 -3.02
CA ILE A 285 -0.36 -3.54 -2.73
C ILE A 285 0.79 -2.76 -2.10
N SER A 286 1.22 -3.20 -0.93
CA SER A 286 2.49 -2.76 -0.34
C SER A 286 3.48 -3.90 -0.43
N ALA A 287 4.43 -3.80 -1.36
CA ALA A 287 5.49 -4.78 -1.53
C ALA A 287 6.68 -4.44 -0.64
N TYR A 288 7.33 -5.46 -0.10
CA TYR A 288 8.55 -5.32 0.68
C TYR A 288 9.48 -6.53 0.52
N ALA A 289 10.78 -6.26 0.60
CA ALA A 289 11.83 -7.27 0.50
C ALA A 289 13.09 -6.84 1.25
N VAL A 290 13.93 -7.83 1.56
CA VAL A 290 15.28 -7.59 2.10
C VAL A 290 16.14 -6.96 1.00
N CYS A 291 16.84 -5.88 1.36
CA CYS A 291 17.76 -5.16 0.49
C CYS A 291 19.20 -5.50 0.92
N PRO A 292 19.96 -6.31 0.18
CA PRO A 292 21.30 -6.73 0.62
C PRO A 292 22.34 -5.60 0.57
N ASP A 293 22.10 -4.55 -0.23
CA ASP A 293 22.97 -3.38 -0.33
C ASP A 293 22.13 -2.13 -0.65
N ILE A 294 21.85 -1.33 0.39
CA ILE A 294 21.09 -0.08 0.28
C ILE A 294 21.77 0.96 -0.63
N THR A 295 23.07 0.85 -0.88
CA THR A 295 23.79 1.82 -1.70
C THR A 295 23.61 1.56 -3.19
N ALA A 296 23.06 0.40 -3.57
CA ALA A 296 22.76 0.03 -4.95
C ALA A 296 21.42 0.57 -5.45
N THR A 297 20.63 1.23 -4.59
CA THR A 297 19.37 1.85 -4.97
C THR A 297 19.59 2.96 -6.00
N VAL A 298 18.77 2.94 -7.06
CA VAL A 298 18.71 4.01 -8.07
C VAL A 298 17.42 4.81 -7.92
N THR A 299 17.46 6.03 -8.42
CA THR A 299 16.43 7.05 -8.27
C THR A 299 16.16 7.71 -9.62
N PRO A 300 15.01 8.40 -9.81
CA PRO A 300 14.69 9.03 -11.09
C PRO A 300 15.55 10.23 -11.48
N ASP A 301 16.36 10.81 -10.58
CA ASP A 301 17.23 11.92 -10.98
C ASP A 301 18.28 11.47 -12.01
N LEU A 302 18.12 11.98 -13.23
CA LEU A 302 19.07 11.81 -14.33
C LEU A 302 20.45 12.32 -13.92
N LYS A 303 21.49 11.50 -14.11
CA LYS A 303 22.84 11.76 -13.61
C LYS A 303 23.83 12.12 -14.72
N HIS A 304 23.50 11.89 -15.99
CA HIS A 304 24.38 12.13 -17.12
C HIS A 304 23.84 13.16 -18.12
N PRO A 305 23.80 14.45 -17.74
CA PRO A 305 23.42 15.52 -18.66
C PRO A 305 24.42 15.66 -19.81
N GLU A 306 24.01 16.44 -20.82
CA GLU A 306 24.83 16.79 -22.01
C GLU A 306 25.10 15.60 -22.96
N GLY A 307 24.17 14.64 -23.03
CA GLY A 307 24.24 13.51 -23.96
C GLY A 307 25.22 12.41 -23.56
N ARG A 308 25.63 12.37 -22.28
CA ARG A 308 26.50 11.33 -21.74
C ARG A 308 25.73 10.08 -21.30
N GLY A 309 24.44 10.20 -21.03
CA GLY A 309 23.53 9.10 -20.67
C GLY A 309 22.71 8.63 -21.87
N HIS A 310 22.22 7.40 -21.79
CA HIS A 310 21.31 6.82 -22.78
C HIS A 310 20.03 6.36 -22.10
N LEU A 311 18.87 6.81 -22.58
CA LEU A 311 17.60 6.38 -22.03
C LEU A 311 17.09 5.14 -22.77
N LEU A 312 16.72 4.13 -22.01
CA LEU A 312 16.14 2.88 -22.50
C LEU A 312 14.71 2.75 -21.97
N TYR A 313 13.73 2.75 -22.88
CA TYR A 313 12.34 2.44 -22.54
C TYR A 313 12.10 0.93 -22.66
N VAL A 314 11.63 0.33 -21.57
CA VAL A 314 11.32 -1.10 -21.43
C VAL A 314 9.80 -1.25 -21.22
N PRO A 315 8.99 -1.35 -22.30
CA PRO A 315 7.56 -1.61 -22.18
C PRO A 315 7.30 -3.06 -21.78
N LEU A 316 6.45 -3.30 -20.78
CA LEU A 316 6.06 -4.66 -20.36
C LEU A 316 4.92 -5.23 -21.22
N SER A 317 4.07 -4.35 -21.76
CA SER A 317 2.97 -4.66 -22.68
C SER A 317 3.12 -3.85 -23.99
N PRO A 318 4.14 -4.13 -24.83
CA PRO A 318 4.46 -3.32 -26.00
C PRO A 318 3.33 -3.30 -27.04
N GLY A 319 3.12 -2.14 -27.67
CA GLY A 319 2.24 -1.96 -28.83
C GLY A 319 0.75 -1.78 -28.52
N GLN A 320 0.33 -1.80 -27.25
CA GLN A 320 -1.09 -1.69 -26.86
C GLN A 320 -1.59 -0.24 -26.82
N HIS A 321 -0.83 0.67 -26.20
CA HIS A 321 -1.13 2.10 -26.11
C HIS A 321 -2.56 2.43 -25.64
N ARG A 322 -3.05 1.70 -24.64
CA ARG A 322 -4.43 1.80 -24.15
C ARG A 322 -4.62 3.03 -23.27
N LEU A 323 -5.72 3.76 -23.49
CA LEU A 323 -6.02 5.03 -22.81
C LEU A 323 -7.21 4.95 -21.83
N GLY A 324 -7.86 3.80 -21.69
CA GLY A 324 -8.95 3.62 -20.74
C GLY A 324 -8.48 3.77 -19.29
N GLY A 325 -9.20 4.55 -18.49
CA GLY A 325 -8.94 4.74 -17.07
C GLY A 325 -7.68 5.53 -16.77
N THR A 326 -7.06 6.15 -17.79
CA THR A 326 -5.83 6.94 -17.62
C THR A 326 -6.10 8.29 -16.97
N ALA A 327 -5.06 8.90 -16.40
CA ALA A 327 -5.05 10.28 -15.96
C ALA A 327 -5.50 11.24 -17.08
N LEU A 328 -5.08 10.97 -18.32
CA LEU A 328 -5.54 11.73 -19.49
C LEU A 328 -7.06 11.64 -19.64
N ALA A 329 -7.64 10.44 -19.68
CA ALA A 329 -9.09 10.26 -19.78
C ALA A 329 -9.83 10.96 -18.63
N GLN A 330 -9.35 10.80 -17.39
CA GLN A 330 -9.93 11.42 -16.21
C GLN A 330 -9.93 12.95 -16.28
N CYS A 331 -8.87 13.57 -16.81
CA CYS A 331 -8.78 15.02 -17.02
C CYS A 331 -9.80 15.59 -18.01
N PHE A 332 -10.45 14.73 -18.79
CA PHE A 332 -11.56 15.07 -19.70
C PHE A 332 -12.90 14.51 -19.22
N SER A 333 -13.00 14.12 -17.94
CA SER A 333 -14.21 13.55 -17.32
C SER A 333 -14.71 12.30 -18.05
N GLN A 334 -13.79 11.52 -18.61
CA GLN A 334 -14.08 10.30 -19.36
C GLN A 334 -13.36 9.11 -18.72
N LEU A 335 -13.87 7.92 -19.00
CA LEU A 335 -13.26 6.66 -18.57
C LEU A 335 -12.64 5.90 -19.75
N GLY A 336 -13.23 5.96 -20.95
CA GLY A 336 -12.81 5.13 -22.07
C GLY A 336 -13.32 3.69 -21.95
N GLU A 337 -12.69 2.76 -22.69
CA GLU A 337 -13.14 1.36 -22.77
C GLU A 337 -12.04 0.35 -22.44
N HIS A 338 -10.84 0.55 -22.98
CA HIS A 338 -9.75 -0.40 -22.90
C HIS A 338 -8.69 0.12 -21.93
N PRO A 339 -8.61 -0.39 -20.69
CA PRO A 339 -7.55 -0.02 -19.76
C PRO A 339 -6.21 -0.65 -20.15
N PRO A 340 -5.06 -0.05 -19.76
CA PRO A 340 -3.77 -0.73 -19.78
C PRO A 340 -3.82 -2.02 -18.96
N ASP A 341 -2.92 -2.97 -19.20
CA ASP A 341 -2.88 -4.25 -18.49
C ASP A 341 -1.47 -4.87 -18.53
N LEU A 342 -1.20 -5.79 -17.62
CA LEU A 342 -0.03 -6.67 -17.69
C LEU A 342 -0.38 -7.93 -18.50
N ASP A 343 -0.34 -7.82 -19.83
CA ASP A 343 -0.80 -8.90 -20.72
C ASP A 343 0.11 -10.15 -20.65
N VAL A 344 1.41 -9.94 -20.40
CA VAL A 344 2.43 -10.99 -20.32
C VAL A 344 3.23 -10.83 -19.01
N PRO A 345 2.77 -11.41 -17.88
CA PRO A 345 3.44 -11.28 -16.59
C PRO A 345 4.92 -11.69 -16.59
N GLU A 346 5.32 -12.62 -17.47
CA GLU A 346 6.70 -13.05 -17.61
C GLU A 346 7.64 -11.92 -18.06
N ASN A 347 7.13 -10.91 -18.77
CA ASN A 347 7.92 -9.73 -19.14
C ASN A 347 8.35 -8.95 -17.89
N LEU A 348 7.47 -8.83 -16.89
CA LEU A 348 7.81 -8.19 -15.62
C LEU A 348 8.87 -9.01 -14.87
N VAL A 349 8.74 -10.34 -14.82
CA VAL A 349 9.77 -11.21 -14.19
C VAL A 349 11.14 -11.01 -14.84
N ARG A 350 11.19 -10.96 -16.17
CA ARG A 350 12.43 -10.75 -16.93
C ARG A 350 13.00 -9.35 -16.73
N ALA A 351 12.17 -8.32 -16.84
CA ALA A 351 12.56 -6.93 -16.63
C ALA A 351 13.11 -6.75 -15.21
N PHE A 352 12.40 -7.25 -14.20
CA PHE A 352 12.84 -7.22 -12.81
C PHE A 352 14.21 -7.90 -12.64
N SER A 353 14.34 -9.14 -13.13
CA SER A 353 15.60 -9.90 -13.01
C SER A 353 16.78 -9.22 -13.71
N ILE A 354 16.57 -8.65 -14.89
CA ILE A 354 17.61 -7.92 -15.64
C ILE A 354 17.99 -6.64 -14.90
N THR A 355 17.03 -5.83 -14.48
CA THR A 355 17.28 -4.60 -13.72
C THR A 355 18.04 -4.90 -12.42
N GLN A 356 17.68 -5.94 -11.68
CA GLN A 356 18.42 -6.37 -10.49
C GLN A 356 19.87 -6.76 -10.79
N GLY A 357 20.12 -7.43 -11.92
CA GLY A 357 21.48 -7.69 -12.41
C GLY A 357 22.26 -6.41 -12.70
N LEU A 358 21.64 -5.44 -13.39
CA LEU A 358 22.26 -4.15 -13.69
C LEU A 358 22.54 -3.32 -12.44
N LEU A 359 21.66 -3.37 -11.42
CA LEU A 359 21.90 -2.74 -10.12
C LEU A 359 23.09 -3.37 -9.40
N LYS A 360 23.16 -4.70 -9.39
CA LYS A 360 24.27 -5.46 -8.79
C LYS A 360 25.61 -5.12 -9.45
N ASP A 361 25.61 -4.97 -10.78
CA ASP A 361 26.80 -4.64 -11.57
C ASP A 361 27.07 -3.12 -11.62
N ARG A 362 26.23 -2.29 -10.98
CA ARG A 362 26.34 -0.83 -10.93
C ARG A 362 26.33 -0.16 -12.31
N LEU A 363 25.51 -0.69 -13.21
CA LEU A 363 25.38 -0.22 -14.60
C LEU A 363 24.22 0.76 -14.82
N LEU A 364 23.32 0.90 -13.83
CA LEU A 364 22.23 1.88 -13.87
C LEU A 364 22.62 3.14 -13.12
N CYS A 365 22.37 4.28 -13.76
CA CYS A 365 22.60 5.60 -13.18
C CYS A 365 21.31 6.14 -12.58
N SER A 366 20.20 5.98 -13.30
CA SER A 366 18.87 6.36 -12.83
C SER A 366 17.80 5.46 -13.43
N GLY A 367 16.59 5.54 -12.91
CA GLY A 367 15.45 4.85 -13.48
C GLY A 367 14.15 5.30 -12.85
N HIS A 368 13.06 5.14 -13.59
CA HIS A 368 11.72 5.46 -13.14
C HIS A 368 10.68 4.57 -13.84
N ASP A 369 9.55 4.31 -13.20
CA ASP A 369 8.49 3.49 -13.77
C ASP A 369 7.49 4.31 -14.60
N VAL A 370 6.75 3.63 -15.47
CA VAL A 370 5.64 4.23 -16.22
C VAL A 370 4.33 3.84 -15.53
N SER A 371 3.71 4.83 -14.90
CA SER A 371 2.48 4.72 -14.12
C SER A 371 1.50 5.85 -14.50
N ASP A 372 0.91 6.55 -13.53
CA ASP A 372 -0.09 7.59 -13.79
C ASP A 372 0.48 8.75 -14.62
N GLY A 373 -0.25 9.17 -15.65
CA GLY A 373 0.19 10.19 -16.60
C GLY A 373 1.10 9.66 -17.72
N GLY A 374 1.47 8.39 -17.69
CA GLY A 374 2.13 7.66 -18.79
C GLY A 374 3.59 8.03 -19.02
N LEU A 375 4.14 7.52 -20.13
CA LEU A 375 5.56 7.66 -20.48
C LEU A 375 6.05 9.11 -20.47
N VAL A 376 5.23 10.06 -20.92
CA VAL A 376 5.62 11.47 -20.93
C VAL A 376 5.82 12.03 -19.53
N THR A 377 5.01 11.60 -18.57
CA THR A 377 5.11 12.04 -17.18
C THR A 377 6.36 11.44 -16.54
N CYS A 378 6.58 10.13 -16.70
CA CYS A 378 7.80 9.44 -16.28
C CYS A 378 9.08 10.16 -16.76
N LEU A 379 9.17 10.45 -18.07
CA LEU A 379 10.31 11.18 -18.63
C LEU A 379 10.46 12.58 -18.02
N LEU A 380 9.38 13.35 -17.93
CA LEU A 380 9.40 14.69 -17.34
C LEU A 380 9.84 14.66 -15.88
N GLU A 381 9.36 13.70 -15.10
CA GLU A 381 9.73 13.53 -13.69
C GLU A 381 11.21 13.18 -13.53
N MET A 382 11.77 12.33 -14.39
CA MET A 382 13.21 12.07 -14.44
C MET A 382 14.01 13.36 -14.72
N ALA A 383 13.58 14.18 -15.69
CA ALA A 383 14.19 15.48 -15.96
C ALA A 383 14.06 16.48 -14.79
N PHE A 384 12.89 16.52 -14.13
CA PHE A 384 12.68 17.40 -12.97
C PHE A 384 13.59 17.00 -11.81
N ALA A 385 13.73 15.70 -11.56
CA ALA A 385 14.61 15.16 -10.54
C ALA A 385 16.09 15.43 -10.85
N GLY A 386 16.51 15.22 -12.10
CA GLY A 386 17.87 15.49 -12.58
C GLY A 386 18.19 16.97 -12.81
N ASN A 387 17.18 17.85 -12.75
CA ASN A 387 17.29 19.27 -13.08
C ASN A 387 17.93 19.51 -14.46
N CYS A 388 17.48 18.78 -15.48
CA CYS A 388 18.02 18.85 -16.84
C CYS A 388 16.92 18.81 -17.91
N GLY A 389 17.31 19.03 -19.16
CA GLY A 389 16.47 18.77 -20.33
C GLY A 389 16.67 17.35 -20.85
N LEU A 390 15.82 16.93 -21.78
CA LEU A 390 15.92 15.63 -22.44
C LEU A 390 15.53 15.74 -23.92
N GLN A 391 16.23 14.95 -24.73
CA GLN A 391 15.96 14.77 -26.15
C GLN A 391 15.81 13.26 -26.37
N VAL A 392 14.60 12.84 -26.70
CA VAL A 392 14.26 11.43 -26.90
C VAL A 392 13.46 11.28 -28.18
N ASP A 393 13.72 10.19 -28.89
CA ASP A 393 12.92 9.75 -30.02
C ASP A 393 12.13 8.51 -29.58
N VAL A 394 10.80 8.56 -29.70
CA VAL A 394 9.91 7.43 -29.40
C VAL A 394 9.23 7.00 -30.70
N PRO A 395 9.94 6.23 -31.56
CA PRO A 395 9.44 5.88 -32.87
C PRO A 395 8.30 4.86 -32.76
N VAL A 396 7.08 5.30 -33.03
CA VAL A 396 5.90 4.42 -33.12
C VAL A 396 5.14 4.74 -34.40
N ALA A 397 4.99 3.75 -35.28
CA ALA A 397 4.32 3.94 -36.56
C ALA A 397 2.82 3.69 -36.45
N GLY A 398 2.01 4.59 -37.00
CA GLY A 398 0.55 4.40 -37.14
C GLY A 398 -0.26 4.53 -35.85
N VAL A 399 0.34 5.02 -34.77
CA VAL A 399 -0.33 5.26 -33.47
C VAL A 399 -0.39 6.76 -33.21
N ASP A 400 -1.51 7.22 -32.66
CA ASP A 400 -1.67 8.61 -32.24
C ASP A 400 -0.65 9.00 -31.15
N VAL A 401 -0.12 10.21 -31.22
CA VAL A 401 0.92 10.69 -30.32
C VAL A 401 0.46 10.73 -28.86
N LEU A 402 -0.81 11.04 -28.60
CA LEU A 402 -1.34 11.06 -27.23
C LEU A 402 -1.42 9.64 -26.67
N SER A 403 -1.83 8.66 -27.48
CA SER A 403 -1.84 7.25 -27.07
C SER A 403 -0.44 6.73 -26.73
N VAL A 404 0.60 7.16 -27.48
CA VAL A 404 1.98 6.75 -27.16
C VAL A 404 2.45 7.37 -25.84
N LEU A 405 2.19 8.66 -25.64
CA LEU A 405 2.74 9.43 -24.54
C LEU A 405 2.00 9.25 -23.22
N PHE A 406 0.68 9.08 -23.25
CA PHE A 406 -0.19 9.05 -22.08
C PHE A 406 -0.78 7.68 -21.77
N ALA A 407 -0.44 6.64 -22.52
CA ALA A 407 -0.76 5.28 -22.10
C ALA A 407 0.01 4.95 -20.83
N GLU A 408 -0.71 4.36 -19.87
CA GLU A 408 -0.21 3.99 -18.55
C GLU A 408 0.01 2.48 -18.50
N GLU A 409 0.55 1.94 -19.60
CA GLU A 409 1.00 0.57 -19.65
C GLU A 409 2.22 0.42 -18.73
N PRO A 410 2.32 -0.66 -17.95
CA PRO A 410 3.50 -0.89 -17.11
C PRO A 410 4.78 -0.89 -17.93
N GLY A 411 5.78 -0.16 -17.46
CA GLY A 411 7.06 0.01 -18.14
C GLY A 411 8.12 0.61 -17.23
N LEU A 412 9.36 0.56 -17.68
CA LEU A 412 10.51 1.18 -17.01
C LEU A 412 11.24 2.10 -18.01
N VAL A 413 11.76 3.22 -17.52
CA VAL A 413 12.77 4.03 -18.22
C VAL A 413 14.06 3.95 -17.40
N LEU A 414 15.15 3.54 -18.04
CA LEU A 414 16.47 3.34 -17.42
C LEU A 414 17.50 4.28 -18.05
N GLU A 415 18.45 4.79 -17.26
CA GLU A 415 19.64 5.54 -17.72
C GLU A 415 20.94 4.79 -17.46
#